data_AF-A0A6A6N827-F1
#
_entry.id   AF-A0A6A6N827-F1
#
_cell.length_a   1.000
_cell.length_b   1.000
_cell.length_c   1.000
_cell.angle_alpha   90.00
_cell.angle_beta   90.00
_cell.angle_gamma   90.00
#
_symmetry.space_group_name_H-M   'P 1'
#
loop_
_entity.id
_entity.type
_entity.pdbx_description
1 polymer ?
#
loop_
_entity_poly.entity_id
_entity_poly.type
_entity_poly.pdbx_seq_one_letter_code
_entity_poly.pdbx_strand_id
1 'polypeptide(L)'
;MAMKVTQMLLNAQSIDGNVRKQAEERLKQFQEQNLLSFMLSMSWELANDDKPIDSRKLAGFAKSNFSNNMELDYVMRIVCEATLSLEVKMRQAAFECLVSISSMYYKKLAPYMQDIFNIRAKVVREDEEPVLLQAIEFWSSICDEEIDILEE
;
A
#
# COMPACT_ATOMS: atom_id res chain seq x y z
N MET A 1 -10.13 -5.08 0.48
CA MET A 1 -11.12 -4.03 0.81
C MET A 1 -10.55 -3.20 1.96
N ALA A 2 -10.39 -1.89 1.78
CA ALA A 2 -9.85 -1.01 2.82
C ALA A 2 -10.79 -0.98 4.05
N MET A 3 -10.23 -1.08 5.25
CA MET A 3 -11.01 -0.90 6.47
C MET A 3 -11.29 0.59 6.70
N LYS A 4 -12.47 0.91 7.24
CA LYS A 4 -12.80 2.28 7.66
C LYS A 4 -11.98 2.63 8.90
N VAL A 5 -10.88 3.36 8.70
CA VAL A 5 -9.97 3.81 9.78
C VAL A 5 -10.32 5.18 10.35
N THR A 6 -11.20 5.94 9.69
CA THR A 6 -11.58 7.32 10.06
C THR A 6 -11.83 7.50 11.56
N GLN A 7 -12.70 6.69 12.17
CA GLN A 7 -13.03 6.84 13.59
C GLN A 7 -11.86 6.47 14.51
N MET A 8 -11.04 5.48 14.14
CA MET A 8 -9.86 5.11 14.93
C MET A 8 -8.85 6.25 14.94
N LEU A 9 -8.63 6.89 13.78
CA LEU A 9 -7.75 8.04 13.66
C LEU A 9 -8.26 9.22 14.50
N LEU A 10 -9.54 9.59 14.36
CA LEU A 10 -10.12 10.68 15.14
C LEU A 10 -10.06 10.42 16.66
N ASN A 11 -10.30 9.18 17.09
CA ASN A 11 -10.20 8.81 18.50
C ASN A 11 -8.78 8.94 19.06
N ALA A 12 -7.74 8.82 18.22
CA ALA A 12 -6.35 9.04 18.63
C ALA A 12 -6.06 10.52 18.97
N GLN A 13 -6.95 11.45 18.64
CA GLN A 13 -6.88 12.86 19.08
C GLN A 13 -7.83 13.18 20.23
N SER A 14 -8.51 12.19 20.81
CA SER A 14 -9.45 12.43 21.89
C SER A 14 -8.78 13.16 23.08
N ILE A 15 -9.54 14.08 23.67
CA ILE A 15 -9.19 14.73 24.94
C ILE A 15 -9.20 13.69 26.08
N ASP A 16 -10.05 12.67 25.97
CA ASP A 16 -10.06 11.53 26.88
C ASP A 16 -8.84 10.63 26.61
N GLY A 17 -7.93 10.59 27.59
CA GLY A 17 -6.69 9.82 27.51
C GLY A 17 -6.90 8.31 27.38
N ASN A 18 -8.01 7.75 27.90
CA ASN A 18 -8.31 6.32 27.74
C ASN A 18 -8.76 6.02 26.32
N VAL A 19 -9.63 6.86 25.75
CA VAL A 19 -10.09 6.71 24.35
C VAL A 19 -8.91 6.83 23.38
N ARG A 20 -8.03 7.82 23.61
CA ARG A 20 -6.82 8.00 22.82
C ARG A 20 -5.91 6.77 22.87
N LYS A 21 -5.59 6.29 24.07
CA LYS A 21 -4.71 5.13 24.25
C LYS A 21 -5.26 3.87 23.58
N GLN A 22 -6.56 3.61 23.72
CA GLN A 22 -7.19 2.46 23.05
C GLN A 22 -7.15 2.58 21.52
N ALA A 23 -7.29 3.78 20.98
CA ALA A 23 -7.21 4.00 19.54
C ALA A 23 -5.79 3.77 19.00
N GLU A 24 -4.77 4.28 19.69
CA GLU A 24 -3.36 4.06 19.38
C GLU A 24 -2.99 2.56 19.43
N GLU A 25 -3.43 1.84 20.46
CA GLU A 25 -3.19 0.39 20.59
C GLU A 25 -3.85 -0.40 19.45
N ARG A 26 -5.06 -0.03 19.03
CA ARG A 26 -5.74 -0.68 17.89
C ARG A 26 -5.03 -0.41 16.56
N LEU A 27 -4.55 0.81 16.35
CA LEU A 27 -3.78 1.16 15.14
C LEU A 27 -2.49 0.33 15.09
N LYS A 28 -1.77 0.22 16.21
CA LYS A 28 -0.57 -0.60 16.32
C LYS A 28 -0.86 -2.08 16.09
N GLN A 29 -1.90 -2.63 16.71
CA GLN A 29 -2.29 -4.02 16.49
C GLN A 29 -2.68 -4.29 15.03
N PHE A 30 -3.40 -3.36 14.39
CA PHE A 30 -3.79 -3.52 12.99
C PHE A 30 -2.55 -3.54 12.07
N GLN A 31 -1.58 -2.66 12.32
CA GLN A 31 -0.30 -2.64 11.62
C GLN A 31 0.45 -3.97 11.79
N GLU A 32 0.60 -4.45 13.03
CA GLU A 32 1.35 -5.68 13.34
C GLU A 32 0.71 -6.94 12.77
N GLN A 33 -0.63 -7.00 12.74
CA GLN A 33 -1.37 -8.16 12.22
C GLN A 33 -1.43 -8.18 10.69
N ASN A 34 -1.59 -7.01 10.06
CA ASN A 34 -1.75 -6.92 8.61
C ASN A 34 -1.28 -5.55 8.08
N LEU A 35 0.03 -5.41 7.98
CA LEU A 35 0.68 -4.20 7.50
C LEU A 35 0.18 -3.76 6.11
N LEU A 36 -0.08 -4.71 5.21
CA LEU A 36 -0.59 -4.40 3.88
C LEU A 36 -1.99 -3.75 3.93
N SER A 37 -2.93 -4.35 4.66
CA SER A 37 -4.28 -3.81 4.83
C SER A 37 -4.27 -2.48 5.58
N PHE A 38 -3.37 -2.32 6.55
CA PHE A 38 -3.14 -1.07 7.25
C PHE A 38 -2.72 0.04 6.28
N MET A 39 -1.70 -0.22 5.46
CA MET A 39 -1.18 0.73 4.49
C MET A 39 -2.24 1.11 3.45
N LEU A 40 -2.97 0.13 2.90
CA LEU A 40 -4.08 0.40 1.97
C LEU A 40 -5.19 1.24 2.62
N SER A 41 -5.50 1.01 3.89
CA SER A 41 -6.53 1.77 4.60
C SER A 41 -6.12 3.23 4.84
N MET A 42 -4.85 3.48 5.20
CA MET A 42 -4.32 4.85 5.33
C MET A 42 -4.27 5.57 3.98
N SER A 43 -3.91 4.85 2.93
CA SER A 43 -3.84 5.34 1.55
C SER A 43 -5.21 5.77 1.04
N TRP A 44 -6.23 4.93 1.28
CA TRP A 44 -7.60 5.23 0.92
C TRP A 44 -8.16 6.41 1.71
N GLU A 45 -7.83 6.53 3.00
CA GLU A 45 -8.24 7.68 3.81
C GLU A 45 -7.65 8.98 3.25
N LEU A 46 -6.36 8.98 2.87
CA LEU A 46 -5.66 10.13 2.29
C LEU A 46 -6.22 10.56 0.93
N ALA A 47 -6.49 9.60 0.05
CA ALA A 47 -6.91 9.85 -1.33
C ALA A 47 -8.39 10.28 -1.46
N ASN A 48 -9.20 10.10 -0.42
CA ASN A 48 -10.62 10.42 -0.46
C ASN A 48 -10.90 11.83 0.11
N ASP A 49 -11.23 12.77 -0.77
CA ASP A 49 -11.47 14.17 -0.40
C ASP A 49 -12.71 14.40 0.48
N ASP A 50 -13.67 13.48 0.48
CA ASP A 50 -14.85 13.55 1.34
C ASP A 50 -14.52 13.24 2.82
N LYS A 51 -13.29 12.81 3.11
CA LYS A 51 -12.85 12.49 4.47
C LYS A 51 -12.49 13.74 5.28
N PRO A 52 -12.74 13.71 6.62
CA PRO A 52 -12.31 14.78 7.51
C PRO A 52 -10.83 15.10 7.33
N ILE A 53 -10.51 16.39 7.27
CA ILE A 53 -9.13 16.87 7.07
C ILE A 53 -8.21 16.33 8.18
N ASP A 54 -8.71 16.28 9.41
CA ASP A 54 -7.92 15.80 10.55
C ASP A 54 -7.63 14.30 10.48
N SER A 55 -8.57 13.47 10.01
CA SER A 55 -8.30 12.04 9.81
C SER A 55 -7.31 11.82 8.67
N ARG A 56 -7.40 12.59 7.58
CA ARG A 56 -6.41 12.55 6.48
C ARG A 56 -5.01 12.91 6.96
N LYS A 57 -4.85 14.00 7.71
CA LYS A 57 -3.55 14.40 8.29
C LYS A 57 -2.97 13.29 9.19
N LEU A 58 -3.81 12.70 10.04
CA LEU A 58 -3.41 11.60 10.92
C LEU A 58 -3.04 10.34 10.15
N ALA A 59 -3.76 10.00 9.08
CA ALA A 59 -3.41 8.89 8.21
C ALA A 59 -2.03 9.10 7.56
N GLY A 60 -1.74 10.33 7.11
CA GLY A 60 -0.43 10.71 6.59
C GLY A 60 0.68 10.54 7.62
N PHE A 61 0.47 11.03 8.84
CA PHE A 61 1.42 10.89 9.95
C PHE A 61 1.62 9.43 10.35
N ALA A 62 0.54 8.65 10.50
CA ALA A 62 0.62 7.22 10.80
C ALA A 62 1.42 6.50 9.71
N LYS A 63 1.03 6.66 8.44
CA LYS A 63 1.74 6.11 7.29
C LYS A 63 3.22 6.48 7.32
N SER A 64 3.59 7.74 7.58
CA SER A 64 5.00 8.15 7.61
C SER A 64 5.79 7.56 8.79
N ASN A 65 5.20 7.48 9.98
CA ASN A 65 5.86 6.88 11.15
C ASN A 65 6.12 5.38 10.97
N PHE A 66 5.27 4.71 10.19
CA PHE A 66 5.36 3.28 9.93
C PHE A 66 6.06 2.96 8.58
N SER A 67 6.45 3.95 7.79
CA SER A 67 7.17 3.74 6.51
C SER A 67 8.69 3.71 6.67
N ASN A 68 9.23 2.95 7.62
CA ASN A 68 10.68 2.67 7.67
C ASN A 68 11.05 1.64 6.57
N ASN A 69 12.31 1.62 6.13
CA ASN A 69 12.73 0.76 5.02
C ASN A 69 12.54 -0.75 5.32
N MET A 70 12.66 -1.16 6.59
CA MET A 70 12.47 -2.55 7.01
C MET A 70 11.02 -3.03 6.82
N GLU A 71 10.04 -2.16 7.10
CA GLU A 71 8.62 -2.45 6.89
C GLU A 71 8.29 -2.51 5.39
N LEU A 72 8.88 -1.64 4.58
CA LEU A 72 8.74 -1.70 3.12
C LEU A 72 9.38 -2.98 2.55
N ASP A 73 10.57 -3.37 3.01
CA ASP A 73 11.23 -4.63 2.66
C ASP A 73 10.33 -5.83 2.97
N TYR A 74 9.71 -5.82 4.16
CA TYR A 74 8.79 -6.88 4.58
C TYR A 74 7.55 -6.95 3.67
N VAL A 75 6.90 -5.81 3.39
CA VAL A 75 5.75 -5.75 2.48
C VAL A 75 6.14 -6.24 1.09
N MET A 76 7.24 -5.73 0.54
CA MET A 76 7.71 -6.12 -0.79
C MET A 76 7.99 -7.63 -0.87
N ARG A 77 8.61 -8.21 0.16
CA ARG A 77 8.83 -9.66 0.22
C ARG A 77 7.51 -10.45 0.20
N ILE A 78 6.58 -10.11 1.09
CA ILE A 78 5.29 -10.82 1.19
C ILE A 78 4.47 -10.70 -0.11
N VAL A 79 4.45 -9.50 -0.70
CA VAL A 79 3.72 -9.25 -1.95
C VAL A 79 4.34 -10.02 -3.10
N CYS A 80 5.67 -9.98 -3.26
CA CYS A 80 6.37 -10.74 -4.27
C CYS A 80 6.17 -12.25 -4.10
N GLU A 81 6.21 -12.79 -2.87
CA GLU A 81 5.87 -14.19 -2.58
C GLU A 81 4.43 -14.53 -3.02
N ALA A 82 3.47 -13.65 -2.74
CA ALA A 82 2.07 -13.83 -3.12
C ALA A 82 1.84 -13.83 -4.65
N THR A 83 2.70 -13.15 -5.43
CA THR A 83 2.65 -13.22 -6.91
C THR A 83 2.91 -14.62 -7.47
N LEU A 84 3.48 -15.53 -6.67
CA LEU A 84 3.78 -16.90 -7.05
C LEU A 84 2.71 -17.91 -6.57
N SER A 85 1.61 -17.43 -5.99
CA SER A 85 0.51 -18.28 -5.52
C SER A 85 -0.10 -19.11 -6.64
N LEU A 86 -0.58 -20.33 -6.34
CA LEU A 86 -1.35 -21.13 -7.29
C LEU A 86 -2.73 -20.54 -7.56
N GLU A 87 -3.26 -19.74 -6.63
CA GLU A 87 -4.57 -19.10 -6.78
C GLU A 87 -4.48 -17.79 -7.57
N VAL A 88 -5.19 -17.73 -8.69
CA VAL A 88 -5.27 -16.57 -9.60
C VAL A 88 -5.67 -15.30 -8.87
N LYS A 89 -6.70 -15.38 -8.03
CA LYS A 89 -7.21 -14.24 -7.26
C LYS A 89 -6.16 -13.67 -6.30
N MET A 90 -5.33 -14.54 -5.71
CA MET A 90 -4.25 -14.11 -4.82
C MET A 90 -3.13 -13.44 -5.61
N ARG A 91 -2.75 -13.99 -6.77
CA ARG A 91 -1.76 -13.35 -7.67
C ARG A 91 -2.24 -11.99 -8.14
N GLN A 92 -3.48 -11.90 -8.62
CA GLN A 92 -4.09 -10.64 -9.07
C GLN A 92 -4.04 -9.59 -7.96
N ALA A 93 -4.51 -9.93 -6.76
CA ALA A 93 -4.49 -9.01 -5.62
C ALA A 93 -3.06 -8.58 -5.23
N ALA A 94 -2.08 -9.46 -5.38
CA ALA A 94 -0.67 -9.12 -5.16
C ALA A 94 -0.15 -8.12 -6.21
N PHE A 95 -0.53 -8.26 -7.48
CA PHE A 95 -0.18 -7.27 -8.51
C PHE A 95 -0.91 -5.94 -8.35
N GLU A 96 -2.19 -5.94 -7.95
CA GLU A 96 -2.92 -4.71 -7.55
C GLU A 96 -2.22 -3.99 -6.39
N CYS A 97 -1.70 -4.76 -5.44
CA CYS A 97 -0.90 -4.22 -4.37
C CYS A 97 0.40 -3.60 -4.88
N LEU A 98 1.13 -4.27 -5.80
CA LEU A 98 2.34 -3.69 -6.40
C LEU A 98 2.03 -2.37 -7.11
N VAL A 99 0.93 -2.29 -7.88
CA VAL A 99 0.45 -1.05 -8.52
C VAL A 99 0.24 0.06 -7.51
N SER A 100 -0.41 -0.25 -6.39
CA SER A 100 -0.59 0.73 -5.31
C SER A 100 0.75 1.16 -4.70
N ILE A 101 1.70 0.24 -4.54
CA ILE A 101 3.03 0.57 -4.01
C ILE A 101 3.80 1.47 -4.98
N SER A 102 3.71 1.25 -6.30
CA SER A 102 4.39 2.10 -7.29
C SER A 102 4.00 3.55 -7.19
N SER A 103 2.71 3.88 -7.23
CA SER A 103 2.29 5.28 -7.17
C SER A 103 2.59 5.93 -5.81
N MET A 104 2.59 5.15 -4.73
CA MET A 104 2.69 5.70 -3.39
C MET A 104 4.11 5.78 -2.83
N TYR A 105 5.01 4.95 -3.37
CA TYR A 105 6.37 4.75 -2.87
C TYR A 105 7.40 4.67 -4.00
N TYR A 106 7.11 5.24 -5.17
CA TYR A 106 7.98 5.26 -6.36
C TYR A 106 9.46 5.53 -6.00
N LYS A 107 9.74 6.60 -5.24
CA LYS A 107 11.10 7.00 -4.83
C LYS A 107 11.86 5.94 -4.02
N LYS A 108 11.18 4.95 -3.45
CA LYS A 108 11.75 3.86 -2.65
C LYS A 108 11.79 2.52 -3.41
N LEU A 109 11.29 2.47 -4.65
CA LEU A 109 11.19 1.21 -5.39
C LEU A 109 12.50 0.74 -6.02
N ALA A 110 13.47 1.64 -6.21
CA ALA A 110 14.73 1.34 -6.90
C ALA A 110 15.39 0.01 -6.49
N PRO A 111 15.49 -0.36 -5.19
CA PRO A 111 16.11 -1.63 -4.77
C PRO A 111 15.39 -2.88 -5.27
N TYR A 112 14.09 -2.80 -5.58
CA TYR A 112 13.25 -3.95 -5.94
C TYR A 112 12.96 -4.05 -7.44
N MET A 113 13.26 -3.01 -8.23
CA MET A 113 12.84 -2.91 -9.63
C MET A 113 13.30 -4.08 -10.50
N GLN A 114 14.51 -4.59 -10.26
CA GLN A 114 15.04 -5.72 -11.04
C GLN A 114 14.26 -7.02 -10.76
N ASP A 115 13.91 -7.29 -9.50
CA ASP A 115 13.12 -8.46 -9.14
C ASP A 115 11.69 -8.35 -9.66
N ILE A 116 11.06 -7.18 -9.51
CA ILE A 116 9.71 -6.91 -10.04
C ILE A 116 9.68 -7.09 -11.57
N PHE A 117 10.71 -6.61 -12.27
CA PHE A 117 10.83 -6.82 -13.72
C PHE A 117 10.89 -8.30 -14.10
N ASN A 118 11.73 -9.08 -13.43
CA ASN A 118 11.86 -10.50 -13.71
C ASN A 118 10.55 -11.26 -13.47
N ILE A 119 9.87 -10.97 -12.35
CA ILE A 119 8.57 -11.57 -12.01
C ILE A 119 7.53 -11.23 -13.08
N ARG A 120 7.42 -9.95 -13.46
CA ARG A 120 6.43 -9.49 -14.45
C ARG A 120 6.70 -10.03 -15.85
N ALA A 121 7.95 -10.06 -16.28
CA ALA A 121 8.32 -10.58 -17.59
C ALA A 121 7.89 -12.05 -17.77
N LYS A 122 7.89 -12.82 -16.68
CA LYS A 122 7.32 -14.17 -16.65
C LYS A 122 5.80 -14.15 -16.69
N VAL A 123 5.16 -13.39 -15.79
CA VAL A 123 3.70 -13.32 -15.68
C VAL A 123 3.06 -12.93 -17.00
N VAL A 124 3.53 -11.85 -17.64
CA VAL A 124 2.98 -11.33 -18.91
C VAL A 124 2.98 -12.38 -20.05
N ARG A 125 3.82 -13.41 -19.98
CA ARG A 125 3.90 -14.47 -21.01
C ARG A 125 3.07 -15.71 -20.70
N GLU A 126 2.88 -16.03 -19.42
CA GLU A 126 2.49 -17.37 -18.97
C GLU A 126 1.23 -17.39 -18.08
N ASP A 127 0.80 -16.24 -17.55
CA ASP A 127 -0.30 -16.16 -16.56
C ASP A 127 -1.67 -15.86 -17.18
N GLU A 128 -2.71 -15.85 -16.34
CA GLU A 128 -4.09 -15.60 -16.73
C GLU A 128 -4.39 -14.10 -16.87
N GLU A 129 -5.26 -13.74 -17.82
CA GLU A 129 -5.57 -12.37 -18.23
C GLU A 129 -5.75 -11.36 -17.08
N PRO A 130 -6.51 -11.64 -16.00
CA PRO A 130 -6.67 -10.68 -14.90
C PRO A 130 -5.36 -10.33 -14.20
N VAL A 131 -4.43 -11.28 -14.11
CA VAL A 131 -3.10 -11.08 -13.51
C VAL A 131 -2.19 -10.33 -14.49
N LEU A 132 -2.26 -10.66 -15.79
CA LEU A 132 -1.52 -9.98 -16.84
C LEU A 132 -1.82 -8.49 -16.88
N LEU A 133 -3.11 -8.12 -16.82
CA LEU A 133 -3.54 -6.72 -16.87
C LEU A 133 -2.91 -5.92 -15.73
N GLN A 134 -2.88 -6.44 -14.50
CA GLN A 134 -2.25 -5.75 -13.37
C GLN A 134 -0.71 -5.73 -13.44
N ALA A 135 -0.12 -6.76 -14.06
CA ALA A 135 1.31 -6.79 -14.35
C ALA A 135 1.72 -5.81 -15.48
N ILE A 136 0.79 -5.39 -16.34
CA ILE A 136 1.00 -4.30 -17.30
C ILE A 136 0.74 -2.96 -16.63
N GLU A 137 -0.36 -2.84 -15.89
CA GLU A 137 -0.80 -1.60 -15.25
C GLU A 137 0.29 -0.93 -14.44
N PHE A 138 1.07 -1.67 -13.65
CA PHE A 138 2.11 -0.98 -12.87
C PHE A 138 3.24 -0.40 -13.69
N TRP A 139 3.53 -0.93 -14.88
CA TRP A 139 4.49 -0.24 -15.74
C TRP A 139 3.90 1.05 -16.29
N SER A 140 2.61 1.07 -16.59
CA SER A 140 1.90 2.33 -16.88
C SER A 140 1.98 3.28 -15.68
N SER A 141 1.69 2.81 -14.46
CA SER A 141 1.78 3.66 -13.26
C SER A 141 3.19 4.19 -13.00
N ILE A 142 4.24 3.40 -13.24
CA ILE A 142 5.63 3.88 -13.15
C ILE A 142 5.89 4.94 -14.21
N CYS A 143 5.43 4.74 -15.45
CA CYS A 143 5.57 5.73 -16.51
C CYS A 143 4.83 7.03 -16.20
N ASP A 144 3.63 6.96 -15.63
CA ASP A 144 2.86 8.14 -15.22
C ASP A 144 3.62 8.94 -14.15
N GLU A 145 4.16 8.28 -13.12
CA GLU A 145 4.96 8.93 -12.09
C GLU A 145 6.25 9.57 -12.65
N GLU A 146 6.91 8.94 -13.63
CA GLU A 146 8.09 9.49 -14.28
C GLU A 146 7.77 10.73 -15.13
N ILE A 147 6.62 10.72 -15.81
CA ILE A 147 6.14 11.88 -16.57
C ILE A 147 5.86 13.04 -15.62
N ASP A 148 5.14 12.81 -14.53
CA ASP A 148 4.85 13.83 -13.52
C ASP A 148 6.13 14.46 -12.96
N ILE A 149 7.16 13.66 -12.68
CA ILE A 149 8.47 14.14 -12.20
C ILE A 149 9.21 14.98 -13.25
N LEU A 150 9.07 14.67 -14.54
CA LEU A 150 9.71 15.41 -15.62
C LEU A 150 9.02 16.74 -15.93
N GLU A 151 7.74 16.87 -15.59
CA GLU A 151 6.93 18.08 -15.80
C GLU A 151 7.01 19.09 -14.62
N GLU A 152 7.54 18.69 -13.46
CA GLU A 152 7.89 19.56 -12.30
C GLU A 152 9.20 20.35 -12.49
#